data_AF-A0A6A4JWE5-F1
#
_entry.id   AF-A0A6A4JWE5-F1
#
_cell.length_a   1.000
_cell.length_b   1.000
_cell.length_c   1.000
_cell.angle_alpha   90.00
_cell.angle_beta   90.00
_cell.angle_gamma   90.00
#
_symmetry.space_group_name_H-M   'P 1'
#
loop_
_entity.id
_entity.type
_entity.pdbx_description
1 polymer ?
#
loop_
_entity_poly.entity_id
_entity_poly.type
_entity_poly.pdbx_seq_one_letter_code
_entity_poly.pdbx_strand_id
1 'polypeptide(L)'
;MSPWIIRDNGRRRDAKILIAELVYKKLEDAAEDIEAFSGHAKRNTINADDIKLLFRKNKKIVDLLKTIEESEEKEKPATKRKRTEPEPSAS
;
A
#
# COMPACT_ATOMS: atom_id res chain seq x y z
N MET A 1 42.92 7.14 -38.42
CA MET A 1 43.32 6.23 -37.32
C MET A 1 43.09 6.94 -35.99
N SER A 2 42.25 6.53 -35.03
CA SER A 2 41.28 5.44 -34.91
C SER A 2 40.17 5.86 -33.91
N PRO A 3 38.90 5.90 -34.31
CA PRO A 3 37.70 6.30 -33.54
C PRO A 3 37.25 5.47 -32.30
N TRP A 4 38.15 4.98 -31.43
CA TRP A 4 37.76 3.96 -30.41
C TRP A 4 37.96 4.33 -28.94
N ILE A 5 38.22 5.60 -28.60
CA ILE A 5 38.25 6.07 -27.20
C ILE A 5 36.89 6.68 -26.82
N ILE A 6 35.82 5.96 -27.12
CA ILE A 6 34.59 6.01 -26.32
C ILE A 6 34.33 4.55 -25.94
N ARG A 7 35.20 4.04 -25.05
CA ARG A 7 34.90 2.80 -24.36
C ARG A 7 33.81 3.13 -23.36
N ASP A 8 32.59 2.78 -23.74
CA ASP A 8 31.42 2.58 -22.91
C ASP A 8 31.80 2.53 -21.42
N ASN A 9 31.51 3.62 -20.69
CA ASN A 9 31.60 3.67 -19.23
C ASN A 9 30.41 2.89 -18.66
N GLY A 10 30.30 1.65 -19.10
CA GLY A 10 29.22 0.73 -18.83
C GLY A 10 29.40 0.11 -17.46
N ARG A 11 28.32 0.23 -16.68
CA ARG A 11 27.96 -0.61 -15.53
C ARG A 11 28.69 -0.33 -14.22
N ARG A 12 28.34 0.80 -13.59
CA ARG A 12 27.67 0.81 -12.28
C ARG A 12 26.79 2.05 -12.19
N ARG A 13 25.59 2.03 -12.82
CA ARG A 13 24.51 2.84 -12.23
C ARG A 13 24.42 2.35 -10.78
N ASP A 14 24.69 3.23 -9.83
CA ASP A 14 24.83 2.83 -8.43
C ASP A 14 23.62 1.97 -8.06
N ALA A 15 23.86 0.79 -7.49
CA ALA A 15 22.77 -0.15 -7.18
C ALA A 15 21.64 0.52 -6.39
N LYS A 16 21.99 1.55 -5.60
CA LYS A 16 21.05 2.45 -4.91
C LYS A 16 20.08 3.16 -5.87
N ILE A 17 20.59 3.78 -6.94
CA ILE A 17 19.78 4.48 -7.94
C ILE A 17 18.90 3.48 -8.69
N LEU A 18 19.45 2.33 -9.06
CA LEU A 18 18.68 1.28 -9.73
C LEU A 18 17.53 0.76 -8.87
N ILE A 19 17.78 0.51 -7.58
CA ILE A 19 16.74 0.08 -6.64
C ILE A 19 15.70 1.19 -6.47
N ALA A 20 16.12 2.46 -6.37
CA ALA A 20 15.20 3.58 -6.25
C ALA A 20 14.30 3.72 -7.48
N GLU A 21 14.85 3.64 -8.71
CA GLU A 21 14.07 3.64 -9.95
C GLU A 21 13.08 2.47 -10.01
N LEU A 22 13.50 1.28 -9.59
CA LEU A 22 12.65 0.08 -9.57
C LEU A 22 11.50 0.22 -8.57
N VAL A 23 11.80 0.70 -7.36
CA VAL A 23 10.78 0.93 -6.33
C VAL A 23 9.79 1.98 -6.77
N TYR A 24 10.25 3.08 -7.38
CA TYR A 24 9.38 4.13 -7.90
C TYR A 24 8.37 3.59 -8.91
N LYS A 25 8.84 2.87 -9.93
CA LYS A 25 7.94 2.23 -10.92
C LYS A 25 6.98 1.23 -10.28
N LYS A 26 7.46 0.47 -9.28
CA LYS A 26 6.61 -0.49 -8.58
C LYS A 26 5.51 0.20 -7.76
N LEU A 27 5.77 1.39 -7.23
CA LEU A 27 4.78 2.19 -6.53
C LEU A 27 3.71 2.73 -7.47
N GLU A 28 4.07 3.12 -8.70
CA GLU A 28 3.09 3.52 -9.72
C GLU A 28 2.09 2.39 -9.99
N ASP A 29 2.59 1.19 -10.33
CA ASP A 29 1.74 0.01 -10.54
C ASP A 29 0.85 -0.28 -9.31
N ALA A 30 1.43 -0.20 -8.10
CA ALA A 30 0.73 -0.53 -6.87
C ALA A 30 -0.36 0.49 -6.53
N ALA A 31 -0.15 1.77 -6.84
CA ALA A 31 -1.14 2.81 -6.63
C ALA A 31 -2.36 2.60 -7.55
N GLU A 32 -2.12 2.34 -8.84
CA GLU A 32 -3.17 2.03 -9.82
C GLU A 32 -3.97 0.80 -9.41
N ASP A 33 -3.29 -0.27 -8.98
CA ASP A 33 -3.94 -1.50 -8.51
C ASP A 33 -4.83 -1.24 -7.28
N ILE A 34 -4.34 -0.53 -6.26
CA ILE A 34 -5.10 -0.25 -5.04
C ILE A 34 -6.30 0.66 -5.32
N GLU A 35 -6.14 1.68 -6.17
CA GLU A 35 -7.24 2.54 -6.60
C GLU A 35 -8.33 1.70 -7.29
N ALA A 36 -7.94 0.85 -8.23
CA ALA A 36 -8.85 -0.06 -8.92
C ALA A 36 -9.57 -1.02 -7.96
N PHE A 37 -8.90 -1.54 -6.93
CA PHE A 37 -9.52 -2.42 -5.93
C PHE A 37 -10.57 -1.70 -5.09
N SER A 38 -10.25 -0.49 -4.60
CA SER A 38 -11.21 0.31 -3.85
C SER A 38 -12.43 0.71 -4.71
N GLY A 39 -12.18 1.10 -5.97
CA GLY A 39 -13.22 1.44 -6.95
C GLY A 39 -14.10 0.25 -7.34
N HIS A 40 -13.53 -0.94 -7.47
CA HIS A 40 -14.28 -2.19 -7.69
C HIS A 40 -15.27 -2.46 -6.56
N ALA A 41 -14.91 -2.12 -5.32
CA ALA A 41 -15.77 -2.20 -4.15
C ALA A 41 -16.69 -0.97 -3.96
N LYS A 42 -16.76 -0.06 -4.95
CA LYS A 42 -17.52 1.21 -4.90
C LYS A 42 -17.13 2.11 -3.72
N ARG A 43 -15.88 2.03 -3.26
CA ARG A 43 -15.33 2.87 -2.19
C ARG A 43 -14.42 3.93 -2.80
N ASN A 44 -14.36 5.08 -2.15
CA ASN A 44 -13.37 6.14 -2.43
C ASN A 44 -12.33 6.28 -1.31
N THR A 45 -12.27 5.26 -0.43
CA THR A 45 -11.34 5.19 0.69
C THR A 45 -10.73 3.80 0.70
N ILE A 46 -9.41 3.78 0.73
CA ILE A 46 -8.58 2.57 0.71
C ILE A 46 -8.59 1.94 2.11
N ASN A 47 -8.78 0.63 2.17
CA ASN A 47 -8.81 -0.16 3.40
C ASN A 47 -7.72 -1.26 3.39
N ALA A 48 -7.53 -1.93 4.53
CA ALA A 48 -6.56 -3.01 4.68
C ALA A 48 -6.79 -4.18 3.68
N ASP A 49 -8.04 -4.44 3.30
CA ASP A 49 -8.38 -5.48 2.33
C ASP A 49 -7.83 -5.22 0.93
N ASP A 50 -7.72 -3.96 0.51
CA ASP A 50 -7.14 -3.57 -0.78
C ASP A 50 -5.63 -3.88 -0.81
N ILE A 51 -4.95 -3.64 0.31
CA ILE A 51 -3.53 -3.95 0.50
C ILE A 51 -3.30 -5.47 0.56
N LYS A 52 -4.16 -6.21 1.29
CA LYS A 52 -4.12 -7.68 1.31
C LYS A 52 -4.32 -8.26 -0.10
N LEU A 53 -5.21 -7.67 -0.89
CA LEU A 53 -5.47 -8.09 -2.26
C LEU A 53 -4.28 -7.82 -3.20
N LEU A 54 -3.59 -6.68 -3.04
CA LEU A 54 -2.37 -6.36 -3.78
C LEU A 54 -1.31 -7.46 -3.61
N PHE A 55 -1.12 -7.96 -2.39
CA PHE A 55 -0.12 -8.98 -2.08
C PHE A 55 -0.63 -10.43 -2.19
N ARG A 56 -1.83 -10.68 -2.74
CA ARG A 56 -2.48 -12.02 -2.79
C ARG A 56 -1.61 -13.17 -3.31
N LYS A 57 -0.63 -12.88 -4.17
CA LYS A 57 0.29 -13.88 -4.74
C LYS A 57 1.38 -14.32 -3.76
N ASN A 58 1.67 -13.53 -2.73
CA ASN A 58 2.70 -13.81 -1.74
C ASN A 58 2.06 -14.10 -0.36
N LYS A 59 1.77 -15.38 -0.12
CA LYS A 59 1.10 -15.84 1.12
C LYS A 59 1.79 -15.36 2.39
N LYS A 60 3.14 -15.36 2.42
CA LYS A 60 3.90 -14.93 3.60
C LYS A 60 3.66 -13.45 3.95
N ILE A 61 3.56 -12.59 2.93
CA ILE A 61 3.25 -11.17 3.13
C ILE A 61 1.81 -11.02 3.62
N VAL A 62 0.87 -11.74 3.01
CA VAL A 62 -0.54 -11.71 3.43
C VAL A 62 -0.70 -12.14 4.89
N ASP A 63 0.00 -13.19 5.32
CA ASP A 63 -0.07 -13.66 6.70
C ASP A 63 0.55 -12.66 7.68
N LEU A 64 1.67 -12.01 7.32
CA LEU A 64 2.24 -10.92 8.10
C LEU A 64 1.27 -9.74 8.25
N LEU A 65 0.60 -9.35 7.17
CA LEU A 65 -0.38 -8.25 7.18
C LEU A 65 -1.56 -8.55 8.12
N LYS A 66 -2.03 -9.79 8.18
CA LYS A 66 -3.07 -10.20 9.14
C LYS A 66 -2.60 -10.06 10.58
N THR A 67 -1.35 -10.48 10.87
CA THR A 67 -0.78 -10.33 12.22
C THR A 67 -0.68 -8.86 12.64
N ILE A 68 -0.34 -7.97 11.71
CA ILE A 68 -0.29 -6.52 11.96
C ILE A 68 -1.71 -6.00 12.27
N GLU A 69 -2.71 -6.35 11.46
CA GLU A 69 -4.10 -5.94 11.66
C GLU A 69 -4.64 -6.40 13.03
N GLU A 70 -4.38 -7.64 13.43
CA GLU A 70 -4.73 -8.17 14.75
C GLU A 70 -4.05 -7.42 15.91
N SER A 71 -2.85 -6.89 15.70
CA SER A 71 -2.15 -6.09 16.70
C SER A 71 -2.76 -4.70 16.86
N GLU A 72 -3.17 -4.06 15.76
CA GLU A 72 -3.82 -2.75 15.78
C GLU A 72 -5.22 -2.79 16.42
N GLU A 73 -5.94 -3.91 16.29
CA GLU A 73 -7.25 -4.08 16.96
C GLU A 73 -7.12 -4.17 18.48
N LYS A 74 -6.03 -4.74 18.99
CA LYS A 74 -5.77 -4.85 20.43
C LYS A 74 -5.40 -3.52 21.08
N GLU A 75 -4.89 -2.57 20.30
CA GLU A 75 -4.47 -1.25 20.79
C GLU A 75 -5.59 -0.19 20.78
N LYS A 76 -6.77 -0.44 20.19
CA LYS A 76 -7.88 0.52 20.20
C LYS A 76 -8.63 0.46 21.55
N PRO A 77 -8.52 1.48 22.43
CA PRO A 77 -9.27 1.50 23.69
C PRO A 77 -10.77 1.70 23.40
N ALA A 78 -11.61 1.13 24.26
CA ALA A 78 -13.07 1.04 24.17
C ALA A 78 -13.84 2.40 24.18
N THR A 79 -13.65 3.26 23.18
CA THR A 79 -14.37 4.55 23.05
C THR A 79 -15.71 4.46 22.32
N LYS A 80 -16.26 3.26 22.08
CA LYS A 80 -17.58 3.07 21.44
C LYS A 80 -18.75 2.82 22.41
N ARG A 81 -18.65 3.25 23.68
CA ARG A 81 -19.78 3.20 24.64
C ARG A 81 -20.18 4.59 25.17
N LYS A 82 -20.60 5.51 24.30
CA LYS A 82 -21.56 6.58 24.68
C LYS A 82 -22.22 7.26 23.48
N ARG A 83 -23.28 6.65 22.94
CA ARG A 83 -24.37 7.39 22.28
C ARG A 83 -25.67 6.59 22.32
N THR A 84 -26.28 6.55 23.50
CA THR A 84 -27.73 6.41 23.75
C THR A 84 -28.22 7.83 24.07
N GLU A 85 -29.31 8.42 23.60
CA GLU A 85 -30.46 8.13 22.73
C GLU A 85 -31.13 9.53 22.44
N PRO A 86 -32.23 9.67 21.68
CA PRO A 86 -32.73 10.95 21.15
C PRO A 86 -33.63 11.73 22.13
N GLU A 87 -33.52 13.06 22.16
CA GLU A 87 -34.46 13.95 22.88
C GLU A 87 -35.75 14.16 22.06
N PRO A 88 -36.94 14.18 22.69
CA PRO A 88 -38.23 14.10 22.02
C PRO A 88 -38.68 15.45 21.43
N SER A 89 -39.44 15.35 20.32
CA SER A 89 -40.19 16.46 19.74
C SER A 89 -41.17 17.06 20.76
N ALA A 90 -41.09 18.36 20.99
CA ALA A 90 -42.17 19.13 21.59
C ALA A 90 -42.60 20.22 20.60
N SER A 91 -43.89 20.18 20.28
CA SER A 91 -44.69 21.17 19.55
C SER A 91 -44.75 22.52 20.25
#